data_AF-D3IJA9-F1
#
_entry.id   AF-D3IJA9-F1
#
_cell.length_a   1.000
_cell.length_b   1.000
_cell.length_c   1.000
_cell.angle_alpha   90.00
_cell.angle_beta   90.00
_cell.angle_gamma   90.00
#
_symmetry.space_group_name_H-M   'P 1'
#
loop_
_entity.id
_entity.type
_entity.pdbx_description
1 polymer ?
#
loop_
_entity_poly.entity_id
_entity_poly.type
_entity_poly.pdbx_seq_one_letter_code
_entity_poly.pdbx_strand_id
1 'polypeptide(L)'
;MFEGFMDFLSFLSMKEEITNHCLVMNSVSNVARAVRYLTDQHLTHIRAFLDNGDAGRRTVPEFVRAGFKVEDMSRYYKDCKDLNVFHVSRMREQKKQKAQEQKRMVVIEQNESKKSKQVKHNIR
;
A
#
# COMPACT_ATOMS: atom_id res chain seq x y z
N MET A 1 11.58 -5.64 -4.65
CA MET A 1 11.66 -5.36 -6.09
C MET A 1 10.31 -4.87 -6.55
N PHE A 2 10.28 -3.79 -7.32
CA PHE A 2 9.05 -3.11 -7.75
C PHE A 2 9.00 -3.05 -9.27
N GLU A 3 7.81 -3.23 -9.84
CA GLU A 3 7.56 -3.04 -11.28
C GLU A 3 7.69 -1.55 -11.65
N GLY A 4 7.02 -0.66 -10.91
CA GLY A 4 7.03 0.78 -11.15
C GLY A 4 7.66 1.61 -10.02
N PHE A 5 8.08 2.83 -10.36
CA PHE A 5 8.60 3.80 -9.38
C PHE A 5 7.52 4.27 -8.39
N MET A 6 6.27 4.40 -8.84
CA MET A 6 5.15 4.80 -7.98
C MET A 6 4.83 3.76 -6.89
N ASP A 7 5.01 2.47 -7.18
CA ASP A 7 4.85 1.41 -6.18
C ASP A 7 5.94 1.49 -5.11
N PHE A 8 7.18 1.79 -5.50
CA PHE A 8 8.27 2.01 -4.56
C PHE A 8 8.00 3.21 -3.63
N LEU A 9 7.53 4.34 -4.17
CA LEU A 9 7.17 5.49 -3.34
C LEU A 9 5.97 5.21 -2.43
N SER A 10 4.99 4.46 -2.91
CA SER A 10 3.86 4.01 -2.09
C SER A 10 4.32 3.07 -0.97
N PHE A 11 5.27 2.19 -1.25
CA PHE A 11 5.86 1.34 -0.22
C PHE A 11 6.60 2.17 0.83
N LEU A 12 7.40 3.16 0.41
CA LEU A 12 8.08 4.09 1.30
C LEU A 12 7.11 4.86 2.20
N SER A 13 5.99 5.35 1.66
CA SER A 13 4.99 6.08 2.47
C SER A 13 4.27 5.18 3.49
N MET A 14 4.31 3.86 3.32
CA MET A 14 3.68 2.88 4.21
C MET A 14 4.63 2.36 5.30
N LYS A 15 5.94 2.58 5.20
CA LYS A 15 6.93 2.00 6.09
C LYS A 15 7.58 3.07 6.95
N GLU A 16 7.69 2.79 8.24
CA GLU A 16 8.45 3.64 9.18
C GLU A 16 9.96 3.54 8.92
N GLU A 17 10.44 2.34 8.58
CA GLU A 17 11.84 2.09 8.23
C GLU A 17 11.94 1.09 7.06
N ILE A 18 12.92 1.30 6.18
CA ILE A 18 13.31 0.34 5.15
C ILE A 18 14.69 -0.20 5.45
N THR A 19 14.73 -1.48 5.84
CA THR A 19 15.98 -2.20 6.13
C THR A 19 16.49 -3.02 4.95
N ASN A 20 15.74 -3.08 3.84
CA ASN A 20 16.07 -3.91 2.68
C ASN A 20 16.48 -3.07 1.47
N HIS A 21 17.44 -3.56 0.69
CA HIS A 21 17.75 -3.00 -0.62
C HIS A 21 16.53 -3.08 -1.56
N CYS A 22 16.28 -2.00 -2.28
CA CYS A 22 15.14 -1.88 -3.19
C CYS A 22 15.60 -1.74 -4.64
N LEU A 23 15.05 -2.56 -5.52
CA LEU A 23 15.25 -2.48 -6.97
C LEU A 23 13.92 -2.08 -7.63
N VAL A 24 13.94 -1.06 -8.46
CA VAL A 24 12.81 -0.64 -9.30
C VAL A 24 13.13 -0.99 -10.75
N MET A 25 12.34 -1.86 -11.36
CA MET A 25 12.56 -2.30 -12.74
C MET A 25 12.10 -1.26 -13.77
N ASN A 26 11.15 -0.40 -13.39
CA ASN A 26 10.38 0.53 -14.25
C ASN A 26 9.51 -0.13 -15.33
N SER A 27 9.71 -1.42 -15.61
CA SER A 27 8.93 -2.22 -16.55
C SER A 27 9.32 -3.69 -16.41
N VAL A 28 8.36 -4.60 -16.64
CA VAL A 28 8.64 -6.04 -16.76
C VAL A 28 9.52 -6.39 -17.96
N SER A 29 9.65 -5.50 -18.95
CA SER A 29 10.60 -5.70 -20.05
C SER A 29 12.06 -5.73 -19.57
N ASN A 30 12.34 -5.27 -18.35
CA ASN A 30 13.66 -5.25 -17.75
C ASN A 30 13.97 -6.48 -16.88
N VAL A 31 13.14 -7.53 -16.89
CA VAL A 31 13.36 -8.74 -16.06
C VAL A 31 14.73 -9.36 -16.28
N ALA A 32 15.17 -9.52 -17.53
CA ALA A 32 16.50 -10.07 -17.82
C ALA A 32 17.64 -9.23 -17.20
N ARG A 33 17.52 -7.90 -17.24
CA ARG A 33 18.49 -6.99 -16.62
C ARG A 33 18.45 -7.07 -15.09
N ALA A 34 17.25 -7.17 -14.52
CA ALA A 34 17.06 -7.32 -13.08
C ALA A 34 17.63 -8.65 -12.57
N VAL A 35 17.35 -9.76 -13.26
CA VAL A 35 17.92 -11.09 -12.98
C VAL A 35 19.45 -11.02 -12.96
N ARG A 36 20.07 -10.50 -14.02
CA ARG A 36 21.54 -10.39 -14.08
C ARG A 36 22.09 -9.58 -12.90
N TYR A 37 21.52 -8.40 -12.65
CA TYR A 37 21.96 -7.54 -11.55
C TYR A 37 21.84 -8.24 -10.18
N LEU A 38 20.71 -8.87 -9.89
CA LEU A 38 20.49 -9.54 -8.60
C LEU A 38 21.42 -10.74 -8.41
N THR A 39 21.69 -11.50 -9.47
CA THR A 39 22.67 -12.60 -9.46
C THR A 39 24.08 -12.09 -9.20
N ASP A 40 24.51 -11.03 -9.87
CA ASP A 40 25.84 -10.42 -9.65
C ASP A 40 26.02 -9.93 -8.20
N GLN A 41 24.92 -9.53 -7.54
CA GLN A 41 24.88 -9.14 -6.13
C GLN A 41 24.71 -10.34 -5.17
N HIS A 42 24.72 -11.58 -5.66
CA HIS A 42 24.53 -12.80 -4.87
C HIS A 42 23.21 -12.84 -4.08
N LEU A 43 22.19 -12.11 -4.55
CA LEU A 43 20.87 -12.08 -3.93
C LEU A 43 20.05 -13.26 -4.47
N THR A 44 19.58 -14.15 -3.60
CA THR A 44 18.81 -15.34 -4.01
C THR A 44 17.33 -15.26 -3.65
N HIS A 45 16.95 -14.25 -2.86
CA HIS A 45 15.62 -14.09 -2.30
C HIS A 45 15.08 -12.70 -2.63
N ILE A 46 13.88 -12.63 -3.20
CA ILE A 46 13.24 -11.37 -3.54
C ILE A 46 11.80 -11.31 -3.05
N ARG A 47 11.39 -10.14 -2.57
CA ARG A 47 9.99 -9.75 -2.45
C ARG A 47 9.59 -8.97 -3.69
N ALA A 48 8.65 -9.51 -4.46
CA ALA A 48 8.22 -8.93 -5.73
C ALA A 48 6.89 -8.20 -5.57
N PHE A 49 6.89 -6.90 -5.82
CA PHE A 49 5.71 -6.03 -5.87
C PHE A 49 5.44 -5.70 -7.34
N LEU A 50 4.63 -6.55 -7.97
CA LEU A 50 4.30 -6.49 -9.40
C LEU A 50 2.84 -6.11 -9.61
N ASP A 51 2.52 -5.59 -10.79
CA ASP A 51 1.15 -5.28 -11.17
C ASP A 51 0.34 -6.58 -11.30
N ASN A 52 -0.95 -6.52 -10.96
CA ASN A 52 -1.89 -7.63 -11.15
C ASN A 52 -2.35 -7.78 -12.61
N GLY A 53 -1.64 -7.19 -13.58
CA GLY A 53 -1.85 -7.44 -15.00
C GLY A 53 -1.21 -8.75 -15.47
N ASP A 54 -1.52 -9.19 -16.69
CA ASP A 54 -0.91 -10.40 -17.26
C ASP A 54 0.61 -10.32 -17.40
N ALA A 55 1.13 -9.11 -17.60
CA ALA A 55 2.56 -8.85 -17.68
C ALA A 55 3.27 -9.09 -16.33
N GLY A 56 2.76 -8.49 -15.26
CA GLY A 56 3.27 -8.69 -13.90
C GLY A 56 3.12 -10.14 -13.42
N ARG A 57 1.96 -10.77 -13.66
CA ARG A 57 1.73 -12.19 -13.32
C ARG A 57 2.73 -13.14 -13.99
N ARG A 58 3.08 -12.91 -15.26
CA ARG A 58 4.05 -13.75 -15.99
C ARG A 58 5.49 -13.56 -15.50
N THR A 59 5.77 -12.44 -14.86
CA THR A 59 7.11 -12.11 -14.37
C THR A 59 7.51 -12.94 -13.14
N VAL A 60 6.57 -13.31 -12.26
CA VAL A 60 6.89 -14.15 -11.08
C VAL A 60 7.52 -15.49 -11.49
N PRO A 61 6.92 -16.29 -12.41
CA PRO A 61 7.55 -17.50 -12.93
C PRO A 61 8.91 -17.29 -13.59
N GLU A 62 9.16 -16.14 -14.21
CA GLU A 62 10.46 -15.83 -14.84
C GLU A 62 11.58 -15.75 -13.80
N PHE A 63 11.35 -15.05 -12.69
CA PHE A 63 12.31 -15.02 -11.58
C PHE A 63 12.49 -16.38 -10.92
N VAL A 64 11.41 -17.15 -10.75
CA VAL A 64 11.51 -18.52 -10.21
C VAL A 64 12.36 -19.41 -11.11
N ARG A 65 12.15 -19.37 -12.44
CA ARG A 65 12.97 -20.12 -13.41
C ARG A 65 14.44 -19.68 -13.42
N ALA A 66 14.70 -18.42 -13.10
CA ALA A 66 16.06 -17.90 -12.94
C ALA A 66 16.73 -18.29 -11.60
N GLY A 67 16.05 -19.09 -10.76
CA GLY A 67 16.60 -19.64 -9.52
C GLY A 67 16.36 -18.79 -8.26
N PHE A 68 15.55 -17.73 -8.35
CA PHE A 68 15.21 -16.92 -7.18
C PHE A 68 14.10 -17.53 -6.36
N LYS A 69 14.20 -17.45 -5.03
CA LYS A 69 13.05 -17.60 -4.14
C LYS A 69 12.24 -16.30 -4.17
N VAL A 70 11.06 -16.36 -4.79
CA VAL A 70 10.19 -15.20 -4.95
C VAL A 70 9.05 -15.23 -3.94
N GLU A 71 8.97 -14.22 -3.08
CA GLU A 71 7.78 -13.91 -2.31
C GLU A 71 6.92 -12.93 -3.12
N ASP A 72 5.80 -13.43 -3.64
CA ASP A 72 4.84 -12.62 -4.38
C ASP A 72 4.02 -11.76 -3.42
N MET A 73 4.24 -10.44 -3.46
CA MET A 73 3.55 -9.48 -2.61
C MET A 73 2.22 -9.01 -3.21
N SER A 74 1.93 -9.32 -4.48
CA SER A 74 0.66 -8.96 -5.14
C SER A 74 -0.57 -9.55 -4.46
N ARG A 75 -0.39 -10.67 -3.74
CA ARG A 75 -1.42 -11.29 -2.88
C ARG A 75 -2.06 -10.34 -1.88
N TYR A 76 -1.35 -9.30 -1.43
CA TYR A 76 -1.86 -8.33 -0.45
C TYR A 76 -2.74 -7.23 -1.07
N TYR A 77 -2.72 -7.10 -2.40
CA TYR A 77 -3.48 -6.09 -3.14
C TYR A 77 -4.15 -6.69 -4.38
N LYS A 78 -4.57 -7.97 -4.32
CA LYS A 78 -5.12 -8.75 -5.44
C LYS A 78 -6.30 -8.09 -6.17
N ASP A 79 -7.08 -7.27 -5.46
CA ASP A 79 -8.27 -6.59 -5.98
C ASP A 79 -7.94 -5.20 -6.56
N CYS A 80 -6.67 -4.82 -6.60
CA CYS A 80 -6.16 -3.56 -7.14
C CYS A 80 -5.23 -3.82 -8.32
N LYS A 81 -5.14 -2.88 -9.26
CA LYS A 81 -4.22 -2.99 -10.41
C LYS A 81 -2.76 -3.12 -9.96
N ASP A 82 -2.36 -2.28 -9.01
CA ASP A 82 -0.98 -2.15 -8.54
C ASP A 82 -0.95 -1.70 -7.07
N LEU A 83 0.25 -1.65 -6.48
CA LEU A 83 0.44 -1.32 -5.07
C LEU A 83 0.04 0.14 -4.79
N ASN A 84 0.32 1.05 -5.73
CA ASN A 84 -0.05 2.46 -5.61
C ASN A 84 -1.58 2.65 -5.56
N VAL A 85 -2.34 1.97 -6.44
CA VAL A 85 -3.81 2.01 -6.43
C VAL A 85 -4.36 1.50 -5.10
N PHE A 86 -3.79 0.42 -4.57
CA PHE A 86 -4.15 -0.09 -3.24
C PHE A 86 -3.89 0.94 -2.14
N HIS A 87 -2.68 1.51 -2.11
CA HIS A 87 -2.28 2.49 -1.11
C HIS A 87 -3.19 3.73 -1.11
N VAL A 88 -3.42 4.31 -2.28
CA VAL A 88 -4.28 5.51 -2.43
C VAL A 88 -5.72 5.22 -2.01
N SER A 89 -6.24 4.04 -2.36
CA SER A 89 -7.60 3.63 -1.97
C SER A 89 -7.74 3.55 -0.46
N ARG A 90 -6.81 2.88 0.22
CA ARG A 90 -6.78 2.79 1.69
C ARG A 90 -6.64 4.16 2.36
N MET A 91 -5.81 5.04 1.83
CA MET A 91 -5.64 6.40 2.35
C MET A 91 -6.93 7.22 2.22
N ARG A 92 -7.68 7.07 1.13
CA ARG A 92 -8.97 7.73 0.93
C ARG A 92 -10.03 7.21 1.91
N GLU A 93 -10.08 5.90 2.13
CA GLU A 93 -11.00 5.28 3.09
C GLU A 93 -10.75 5.76 4.51
N GLN A 94 -9.49 5.80 4.95
CA GLN A 94 -9.12 6.31 6.28
C GLN A 94 -9.51 7.78 6.45
N LYS A 95 -9.29 8.62 5.43
CA LYS A 95 -9.72 10.03 5.45
C LYS A 95 -11.24 10.16 5.58
N LYS A 96 -12.01 9.32 4.87
CA LYS A 96 -13.48 9.30 4.97
C LYS A 96 -13.94 8.88 6.37
N GLN A 97 -13.34 7.84 6.94
CA GLN A 97 -13.66 7.37 8.30
C GLN A 97 -13.38 8.46 9.34
N LYS A 98 -12.20 9.09 9.31
CA LYS A 98 -11.85 10.21 10.21
C LYS A 98 -12.82 11.38 10.06
N ALA A 99 -13.19 11.75 8.84
CA ALA A 99 -14.15 12.82 8.61
C ALA A 99 -15.56 12.48 9.13
N GLN A 100 -15.99 11.23 9.02
CA GLN A 100 -17.26 10.78 9.59
C GLN A 100 -17.24 10.78 11.12
N GLU A 101 -16.14 10.34 11.73
CA GLU A 101 -15.97 10.33 13.18
C GLU A 101 -15.96 11.76 13.75
N GLN A 102 -15.24 12.69 13.12
CA GLN A 102 -15.27 14.10 13.49
C GLN A 102 -16.68 14.70 13.42
N LYS A 103 -17.43 14.39 12.35
CA LYS A 103 -18.84 14.83 12.24
C LYS A 103 -19.70 14.26 13.37
N ARG A 104 -19.51 12.98 13.75
CA ARG A 104 -20.24 12.35 14.84
C ARG A 104 -19.91 13.01 16.19
N MET A 105 -18.64 13.27 16.49
CA MET A 105 -18.24 13.95 17.72
C MET A 105 -18.86 15.35 17.84
N VAL A 106 -18.83 16.15 16.77
CA VAL A 106 -19.45 17.49 16.76
C VAL A 106 -20.95 17.42 17.05
N VAL A 107 -21.67 16.43 16.48
CA VAL A 107 -23.10 16.26 16.75
C VAL A 107 -23.38 15.87 18.21
N ILE A 108 -22.53 15.01 18.81
CA ILE A 108 -22.66 14.62 20.22
C ILE A 108 -22.45 15.84 21.14
N GLU A 109 -21.37 16.60 20.94
CA GLU A 109 -21.09 17.81 21.72
C GLU A 109 -22.23 18.84 21.63
N GLN A 110 -22.78 19.05 20.43
CA GLN A 110 -23.91 19.95 20.24
C GLN A 110 -25.16 19.50 21.02
N ASN A 111 -25.44 18.19 21.04
CA ASN A 111 -26.59 17.63 21.76
C ASN A 111 -26.43 17.71 23.28
N GLU A 112 -25.23 17.45 23.82
CA GLU A 112 -24.94 17.59 25.25
C GLU A 112 -25.04 19.06 25.71
N SER A 113 -24.56 20.01 24.90
CA SER A 113 -24.68 21.44 25.21
C SER A 113 -26.15 21.90 25.25
N LYS A 114 -27.00 21.39 24.35
CA LYS A 114 -28.44 21.70 24.30
C LYS A 114 -29.15 21.14 25.52
N LYS A 115 -28.86 19.89 25.88
CA LYS A 115 -29.43 19.22 27.07
C LYS A 115 -29.07 19.98 28.36
N SER A 116 -27.82 20.42 28.48
CA SER A 116 -27.33 21.22 29.62
C SER A 116 -28.01 22.59 29.75
N LYS A 117 -28.32 23.25 28.62
CA LYS A 117 -29.06 24.53 28.61
C LYS A 117 -30.53 24.34 29.01
N GLN A 118 -31.15 23.23 28.59
CA GLN A 118 -32.55 22.93 28.87
C GLN A 118 -32.79 22.61 30.36
N VAL A 119 -31.86 21.87 30.99
CA VAL A 119 -31.93 21.57 32.44
C VAL A 119 -31.82 22.84 33.29
N LYS A 120 -30.97 23.81 32.91
CA LYS A 120 -30.84 25.09 33.64
C LYS A 120 -32.11 25.95 33.57
N HIS A 121 -32.92 25.81 32.52
CA HIS A 121 -34.14 26.59 32.37
C HIS A 121 -35.32 26.03 33.20
N ASN A 122 -35.30 24.74 33.52
CA ASN A 122 -36.37 24.05 34.26
C ASN A 122 -36.21 24.08 35.79
N ILE A 123 -35.13 24.66 36.33
CA ILE A 123 -34.83 24.71 37.78
C ILE A 123 -35.23 26.10 38.38
N ARG A 124 -35.79 27.00 37.59
CA ARG A 124 -36.18 28.36 37.99
C ARG A 124 -37.69 28.49 38.05
#